data_AF-A0AA96IW26-F1
#
_entry.id   AF-A0AA96IW26-F1
#
_cell.length_a   1.000
_cell.length_b   1.000
_cell.length_c   1.000
_cell.angle_alpha   90.00
_cell.angle_beta   90.00
_cell.angle_gamma   90.00
#
_symmetry.space_group_name_H-M   'P 1'
#
loop_
_entity.id
_entity.type
_entity.pdbx_description
1 polymer ?
#
loop_
_entity_poly.entity_id
_entity_poly.type
_entity_poly.pdbx_seq_one_letter_code
_entity_poly.pdbx_strand_id
1 'polypeptide(L)'
;MRKATLALFLLAASIATGGCHDMAKADARPVAGYVTDMAGFDAFIATHPTPEQFRAKYPDVLLVTPGTMTTMEVRSNNSRYFPELDKDGHIIGGRFG
;
A
#
# COMPACT_ATOMS: atom_id res chain seq x y z
N MET A 1 -23.16 -7.91 -64.06
CA MET A 1 -23.70 -8.79 -63.00
C MET A 1 -23.14 -8.29 -61.67
N ARG A 2 -23.74 -7.28 -61.00
CA ARG A 2 -24.71 -7.35 -59.89
C ARG A 2 -24.56 -8.56 -58.95
N LYS A 3 -24.11 -8.27 -57.72
CA LYS A 3 -24.46 -8.82 -56.37
C LYS A 3 -23.20 -8.69 -55.47
N ALA A 4 -22.97 -7.65 -54.66
CA ALA A 4 -23.72 -7.13 -53.50
C ALA A 4 -23.72 -8.08 -52.27
N THR A 5 -22.81 -7.78 -51.33
CA THR A 5 -23.03 -7.55 -49.89
C THR A 5 -23.42 -8.71 -48.94
N LEU A 6 -22.97 -8.54 -47.67
CA LEU A 6 -23.26 -9.23 -46.38
C LEU A 6 -22.23 -10.29 -45.96
N ALA A 7 -21.73 -10.36 -44.71
CA ALA A 7 -22.02 -9.58 -43.52
C ALA A 7 -20.91 -9.81 -42.45
N LEU A 8 -20.55 -8.71 -41.78
CA LEU A 8 -20.49 -8.56 -40.32
C LEU A 8 -19.79 -9.65 -39.47
N PHE A 9 -18.54 -9.39 -39.07
CA PHE A 9 -18.02 -9.84 -37.77
C PHE A 9 -17.54 -8.62 -36.98
N LEU A 10 -18.48 -8.01 -36.26
CA LEU A 10 -18.20 -7.17 -35.09
C LEU A 10 -17.87 -8.12 -33.92
N LEU A 11 -16.62 -8.09 -33.44
CA LEU A 11 -16.34 -8.47 -32.07
C LEU A 11 -15.31 -7.51 -31.48
N ALA A 12 -15.83 -6.33 -31.12
CA ALA A 12 -15.20 -5.46 -30.15
C ALA A 12 -15.41 -6.07 -28.76
N ALA A 13 -14.34 -6.53 -28.14
CA ALA A 13 -14.30 -6.81 -26.71
C ALA A 13 -13.10 -6.06 -26.12
N SER A 14 -13.32 -4.77 -25.88
CA SER A 14 -12.43 -3.89 -25.13
C SER A 14 -12.44 -4.33 -23.67
N ILE A 15 -11.43 -5.09 -23.23
CA ILE A 15 -11.19 -5.30 -21.80
C ILE A 15 -10.11 -4.31 -21.38
N ALA A 16 -10.55 -3.06 -21.19
CA ALA A 16 -9.82 -2.11 -20.36
C ALA A 16 -10.17 -2.43 -18.91
N THR A 17 -9.39 -3.28 -18.25
CA THR A 17 -9.43 -3.38 -16.78
C THR A 17 -8.71 -2.18 -16.18
N GLY A 18 -9.33 -1.01 -16.33
CA GLY A 18 -9.15 0.11 -15.41
C GLY A 18 -9.95 -0.22 -14.15
N GLY A 19 -9.41 -1.12 -13.33
CA GLY A 19 -9.91 -1.35 -11.98
C GLY A 19 -9.60 -0.11 -11.16
N CYS A 20 -10.59 0.76 -11.05
CA CYS A 20 -10.64 1.76 -9.99
C CYS A 20 -10.44 0.98 -8.69
N HIS A 21 -9.28 1.12 -8.06
CA HIS A 21 -9.13 0.69 -6.68
C HIS A 21 -10.11 1.56 -5.90
N ASP A 22 -11.29 1.02 -5.61
CA ASP A 22 -12.01 1.32 -4.38
C ASP A 22 -10.96 1.14 -3.28
N MET A 23 -10.29 2.24 -2.94
CA MET A 23 -9.56 2.31 -1.69
C MET A 23 -10.66 2.13 -0.66
N ALA A 24 -10.86 0.88 -0.25
CA ALA A 24 -11.52 0.53 0.98
C ALA A 24 -10.99 1.56 1.97
N LYS A 25 -11.89 2.44 2.41
CA LYS A 25 -11.58 3.55 3.28
C LYS A 25 -11.13 2.91 4.58
N ALA A 26 -9.85 2.51 4.62
CA ALA A 26 -9.21 1.80 5.70
C ALA A 26 -9.57 2.63 6.91
N ASP A 27 -10.30 2.04 7.86
CA ASP A 27 -10.85 2.72 9.03
C ASP A 27 -9.86 3.78 9.48
N ALA A 28 -10.16 5.05 9.18
CA ALA A 28 -9.15 6.11 9.17
C ALA A 28 -8.72 6.52 10.59
N ARG A 29 -9.14 5.75 11.60
CA ARG A 29 -8.78 5.94 12.99
C ARG A 29 -7.30 5.57 13.15
N PRO A 30 -6.48 6.52 13.65
CA PRO A 30 -5.12 6.24 14.04
C PRO A 30 -5.07 5.14 15.10
N VAL A 31 -4.05 4.30 15.01
CA VAL A 31 -3.70 3.30 16.01
C VAL A 31 -2.66 3.92 16.93
N ALA A 32 -3.06 4.18 18.18
CA ALA A 32 -2.16 4.75 19.18
C ALA A 32 -1.18 3.70 19.72
N GLY A 33 0.01 4.14 20.12
CA GLY A 33 1.07 3.32 20.67
C GLY A 33 1.79 2.46 19.61
N TYR A 34 2.11 1.23 19.98
CA TYR A 34 2.85 0.31 19.14
C TYR A 34 1.95 -0.76 18.50
N VAL A 35 2.46 -1.43 17.47
CA VAL A 35 1.69 -2.43 16.74
C VAL A 35 1.52 -3.70 17.57
N THR A 36 0.28 -3.98 17.96
CA THR A 36 -0.14 -5.22 18.63
C THR A 36 -0.90 -6.17 17.70
N ASP A 37 -1.68 -5.61 16.77
CA ASP A 37 -2.37 -6.35 15.71
C ASP A 37 -1.46 -6.47 14.47
N MET A 38 -0.67 -7.54 14.45
CA MET A 38 0.24 -7.83 13.34
C MET A 38 -0.50 -8.15 12.04
N ALA A 39 -1.64 -8.83 12.11
CA ALA A 39 -2.40 -9.19 10.90
C ALA A 39 -3.00 -7.95 10.24
N GLY A 40 -3.55 -7.02 11.03
CA GLY A 40 -4.03 -5.73 10.52
C GLY A 40 -2.90 -4.85 9.98
N PHE A 41 -1.72 -4.89 10.61
CA PHE A 41 -0.54 -4.19 10.12
C PHE A 41 -0.06 -4.76 8.78
N ASP A 42 0.07 -6.07 8.65
CA ASP A 42 0.50 -6.73 7.41
C ASP A 42 -0.50 -6.43 6.27
N ALA A 43 -1.80 -6.45 6.57
CA ALA A 43 -2.83 -6.07 5.60
C ALA A 43 -2.72 -4.61 5.17
N PHE A 44 -2.35 -3.69 6.06
CA PHE A 44 -2.09 -2.30 5.73
C PHE A 44 -0.83 -2.13 4.87
N ILE A 45 0.27 -2.81 5.19
CA ILE A 45 1.49 -2.76 4.39
C ILE A 45 1.24 -3.34 2.98
N ALA A 46 0.43 -4.38 2.87
CA ALA A 46 0.04 -4.97 1.58
C ALA A 46 -0.71 -3.99 0.64
N THR A 47 -1.23 -2.86 1.15
CA THR A 47 -1.80 -1.80 0.29
C THR A 47 -0.75 -0.87 -0.30
N HIS A 48 0.53 -1.12 -0.06
CA HIS A 48 1.67 -0.30 -0.46
C HIS A 48 1.53 1.18 -0.06
N PRO A 49 1.39 1.48 1.24
CA PRO A 49 1.11 2.85 1.68
C PRO A 49 2.30 3.78 1.47
N THR A 50 2.02 5.06 1.26
CA THR A 50 3.06 6.10 1.33
C THR A 50 3.53 6.29 2.77
N PRO A 51 4.73 6.87 2.99
CA PRO A 51 5.20 7.21 4.34
C PRO A 51 4.28 8.18 5.09
N GLU A 52 3.50 9.00 4.38
CA GLU A 52 2.50 9.90 4.98
C GLU A 52 1.25 9.13 5.43
N GLN A 53 0.76 8.20 4.61
CA GLN A 53 -0.35 7.31 4.97
C GLN A 53 0.02 6.44 6.18
N PHE A 54 1.26 5.93 6.24
CA PHE A 54 1.76 5.20 7.39
C PHE A 54 1.69 6.05 8.67
N ARG A 55 2.21 7.28 8.64
CA ARG A 55 2.20 8.19 9.80
C ARG A 55 0.79 8.58 10.23
N ALA A 56 -0.15 8.71 9.28
CA ALA A 56 -1.54 8.96 9.61
C ALA A 56 -2.20 7.77 10.33
N LYS A 57 -1.87 6.54 9.92
CA LYS A 57 -2.45 5.32 10.50
C LYS A 57 -1.77 4.87 11.79
N TYR A 58 -0.46 4.99 11.88
CA TYR A 58 0.38 4.56 13.02
C TYR A 58 1.27 5.73 13.49
N PRO A 59 0.69 6.79 14.10
CA PRO A 59 1.43 8.02 14.43
C PRO A 59 2.54 7.81 15.47
N ASP A 60 2.41 6.82 16.34
CA ASP A 60 3.36 6.56 17.43
C ASP A 60 4.41 5.50 17.06
N VAL A 61 4.32 4.91 15.86
CA VAL A 61 5.32 3.97 15.35
C VAL A 61 6.37 4.75 14.56
N LEU A 62 7.62 4.69 15.02
CA LEU A 62 8.73 5.36 14.36
C LEU A 62 9.04 4.66 13.02
N LEU A 63 8.73 5.34 11.92
CA LEU A 63 9.12 4.92 10.57
C LEU A 63 10.55 5.39 10.26
N VAL A 64 11.50 4.45 10.19
CA VAL A 64 12.93 4.74 10.00
C VAL A 64 13.30 4.63 8.52
N THR A 65 13.20 5.73 7.79
CA THR A 65 13.64 5.81 6.39
C THR A 65 15.14 6.14 6.28
N PRO A 66 15.79 5.92 5.13
CA PRO A 66 17.16 6.39 4.90
C PRO A 66 17.31 7.87 5.29
N GLY A 67 18.37 8.19 6.05
CA GLY A 67 18.62 9.54 6.56
C GLY A 67 17.90 9.91 7.86
N THR A 68 17.02 9.06 8.39
CA THR A 68 16.42 9.28 9.72
C THR A 68 17.49 9.15 10.79
N MET A 69 17.70 10.20 11.58
CA MET A 69 18.58 10.14 12.75
C MET A 69 17.87 9.39 13.88
N THR A 70 18.46 8.30 14.36
CA THR A 70 17.94 7.51 15.48
C THR A 70 19.01 7.30 16.55
N THR A 71 18.60 7.16 17.80
CA THR A 71 19.47 6.72 18.89
C THR A 71 19.75 5.22 18.79
N MET A 72 20.83 4.73 19.41
CA MET A 72 21.19 3.30 19.47
C MET A 72 20.36 2.53 20.51
N GLU A 73 19.07 2.84 20.64
CA GLU A 73 18.18 2.19 21.58
C GLU A 73 17.66 0.86 21.04
N VAL A 74 17.68 -0.20 21.86
CA VAL A 74 17.08 -1.50 21.56
C VAL A 74 15.61 -1.47 22.00
N ARG A 75 14.70 -1.77 21.08
CA ARG A 75 13.26 -1.85 21.34
C ARG A 75 12.71 -3.16 20.78
N SER A 76 11.78 -3.78 21.50
CA SER A 76 11.23 -5.10 21.13
C SER A 76 9.70 -5.14 21.13
N ASN A 77 9.06 -3.98 21.12
CA ASN A 77 7.60 -3.84 21.24
C ASN A 77 6.92 -3.39 19.95
N ASN A 78 7.55 -3.54 18.78
CA ASN A 78 7.00 -3.08 17.49
C ASN A 78 6.71 -1.56 17.41
N SER A 79 7.45 -0.74 18.16
CA SER A 79 7.35 0.73 18.10
C SER A 79 8.22 1.38 17.03
N ARG A 80 9.01 0.60 16.30
CA ARG A 80 9.95 1.09 15.27
C ARG A 80 9.95 0.16 14.07
N TYR A 81 9.65 0.72 12.90
CA TYR A 81 9.54 -0.01 11.65
C TYR A 81 10.57 0.50 10.64
N PHE A 82 11.29 -0.42 10.02
CA PHE A 82 12.29 -0.17 8.98
C PHE A 82 11.67 -0.58 7.63
N PRO A 83 11.11 0.36 6.85
CA PRO A 83 10.40 0.04 5.63
C PRO A 83 11.35 -0.31 4.50
N GLU A 84 10.93 -1.26 3.66
CA GLU A 84 11.42 -1.39 2.29
C GLU A 84 10.54 -0.50 1.39
N LEU A 85 11.18 0.30 0.53
CA LEU A 85 10.49 1.25 -0.35
C LEU A 85 10.67 0.84 -1.81
N ASP A 86 9.62 1.01 -2.62
CA ASP A 86 9.72 0.91 -4.07
C ASP A 86 10.36 2.17 -4.71
N LYS A 87 10.47 2.17 -6.03
CA LYS A 87 11.04 3.29 -6.82
C LYS A 87 10.27 4.61 -6.67
N ASP A 88 8.99 4.56 -6.31
CA ASP A 88 8.11 5.72 -6.15
C ASP A 88 7.98 6.12 -4.68
N GLY A 89 8.64 5.41 -3.76
CA GLY A 89 8.65 5.68 -2.33
C GLY A 89 7.51 5.04 -1.54
N HIS A 90 6.75 4.11 -2.11
CA HIS A 90 5.72 3.35 -1.39
C HIS A 90 6.35 2.25 -0.54
N ILE A 91 5.77 1.99 0.62
CA ILE A 91 6.23 0.94 1.53
C ILE A 91 5.74 -0.40 0.99
N ILE A 92 6.65 -1.26 0.53
CA ILE A 92 6.34 -2.60 0.00
C ILE A 92 6.65 -3.74 0.98
N GLY A 93 7.23 -3.41 2.13
CA GLY A 93 7.63 -4.38 3.14
C GLY A 93 8.46 -3.73 4.23
N GLY A 94 9.19 -4.54 4.98
CA GLY A 94 10.05 -4.07 6.06
C GLY A 94 10.08 -5.00 7.27
N ARG A 95 10.59 -4.48 8.38
CA ARG A 95 10.70 -5.22 9.65
C ARG A 95 10.63 -4.29 10.85
N PHE A 96 10.13 -4.82 11.96
CA PHE A 96 10.29 -4.19 13.28
C PHE A 96 11.69 -4.44 13.84
N GLY A 97 12.16 -3.54 14.71
CA GLY A 97 13.41 -3.74 15.45
C GLY A 97 13.69 -2.71 16.52
#